data_AF-A0A7S3N6K5-F1
#
_entry.id   AF-A0A7S3N6K5-F1
#
_cell.length_a   1.000
_cell.length_b   1.000
_cell.length_c   1.000
_cell.angle_alpha   90.00
_cell.angle_beta   90.00
_cell.angle_gamma   90.00
#
_symmetry.space_group_name_H-M   'P 1'
#
loop_
_entity.id
_entity.type
_entity.pdbx_description
1 polymer ?
#
loop_
_entity_poly.entity_id
_entity_poly.type
_entity_poly.pdbx_seq_one_letter_code
_entity_poly.pdbx_strand_id
1 'polypeptide(L)'
;AFVGNRISNDYKAKMRTQYGYNFVWDGHQVDKSKDNSLLMHVLQYFYILPNVRFDDQFIYQNLDYYKGMFFDLEVSPVIDEINALTSNTTKEYHVMIPVGDDFGFVKGKQVFDKIDQLIVQLVNEGNSRKFNTIVKYSSLDEYFESLKQLNITFGNFKGDFLPYQEPFYGWEDLWTGYYSTRVNLKRVIRHVFNQLQSIKTFLIIRAVKANDNSVYLSKQAKMIDDINYQ
;
A
#
# COMPACT_ATOMS: atom_id res chain seq x y z
N ALA A 1 -1.25 -5.30 -9.10
CA ALA A 1 -0.68 -5.60 -7.78
C ALA A 1 -1.08 -4.49 -6.81
N PHE A 2 -1.00 -4.73 -5.49
CA PHE A 2 -1.47 -3.80 -4.47
C PHE A 2 -0.54 -3.80 -3.25
N VAL A 3 -0.38 -2.65 -2.59
CA VAL A 3 0.35 -2.53 -1.32
C VAL A 3 -0.63 -2.14 -0.22
N GLY A 4 -0.74 -2.97 0.82
CA GLY A 4 -1.52 -2.69 2.02
C GLY A 4 -0.65 -2.37 3.22
N ASN A 5 -1.15 -1.55 4.15
CA ASN A 5 -0.45 -1.27 5.41
C ASN A 5 -1.34 -1.41 6.64
N ARG A 6 -2.49 -0.74 6.71
CA ARG A 6 -3.34 -0.74 7.91
C ARG A 6 -4.17 -2.03 7.98
N ILE A 7 -3.50 -3.10 8.36
CA ILE A 7 -4.03 -4.41 8.69
C ILE A 7 -3.65 -4.66 10.15
N SER A 8 -4.57 -5.22 10.94
CA SER A 8 -4.38 -5.39 12.39
C SER A 8 -3.08 -6.13 12.69
N ASN A 9 -2.31 -5.68 13.68
CA ASN A 9 -0.96 -6.21 13.93
C ASN A 9 -0.95 -7.73 14.18
N ASP A 10 -1.93 -8.23 14.95
CA ASP A 10 -2.09 -9.68 15.18
C ASP A 10 -2.42 -10.42 13.88
N TYR A 11 -3.17 -9.79 12.99
CA TYR A 11 -3.50 -10.35 11.69
C TYR A 11 -2.29 -10.34 10.76
N LYS A 12 -1.53 -9.25 10.70
CA LYS A 12 -0.22 -9.21 10.00
C LYS A 12 0.71 -10.31 10.49
N ALA A 13 0.82 -10.52 11.80
CA ALA A 13 1.68 -11.55 12.38
C ALA A 13 1.26 -12.98 11.97
N LYS A 14 -0.05 -13.26 11.98
CA LYS A 14 -0.62 -14.53 11.50
C LYS A 14 -0.41 -14.71 10.00
N MET A 15 -0.73 -13.68 9.21
CA MET A 15 -0.57 -13.69 7.76
C MET A 15 0.87 -13.89 7.34
N ARG A 16 1.82 -13.22 8.01
CA ARG A 16 3.26 -13.42 7.77
C ARG A 16 3.65 -14.87 7.94
N THR A 17 3.23 -15.50 9.03
CA THR A 17 3.55 -16.91 9.31
C THR A 17 2.93 -17.85 8.27
N GLN A 18 1.73 -17.53 7.78
CA GLN A 18 0.97 -18.42 6.91
C GLN A 18 1.23 -18.22 5.41
N TYR A 19 1.47 -16.99 4.99
CA TYR A 19 1.50 -16.58 3.58
C TYR A 19 2.73 -15.73 3.20
N GLY A 20 3.50 -15.25 4.17
CA GLY A 20 4.52 -14.23 3.94
C GLY A 20 3.94 -12.81 3.86
N TYR A 21 4.77 -11.84 3.49
CA TYR A 21 4.36 -10.47 3.22
C TYR A 21 3.82 -10.30 1.79
N ASN A 22 4.12 -11.24 0.89
CA ASN A 22 3.61 -11.27 -0.47
C ASN A 22 2.68 -12.46 -0.67
N PHE A 23 1.45 -12.19 -1.09
CA PHE A 23 0.46 -13.23 -1.34
C PHE A 23 -0.52 -12.80 -2.42
N VAL A 24 -1.19 -13.78 -3.01
CA VAL A 24 -2.30 -13.56 -3.91
C VAL A 24 -3.56 -13.32 -3.06
N TRP A 25 -4.12 -12.11 -3.13
CA TRP A 25 -5.39 -11.78 -2.49
C TRP A 25 -6.54 -12.15 -3.42
N ASP A 26 -7.27 -13.20 -3.03
CA ASP A 26 -8.53 -13.58 -3.60
C ASP A 26 -9.66 -12.85 -2.86
N GLY A 27 -10.05 -11.70 -3.42
CA GLY A 27 -11.26 -11.02 -2.97
C GLY A 27 -12.52 -11.89 -3.10
N HIS A 28 -13.67 -11.35 -2.68
CA HIS A 28 -14.93 -12.08 -2.81
C HIS A 28 -15.24 -12.38 -4.28
N GLN A 29 -15.33 -13.66 -4.64
CA GLN A 29 -15.66 -14.08 -6.00
C GLN A 29 -17.16 -13.93 -6.27
N VAL A 30 -17.54 -12.79 -6.86
CA VAL A 30 -18.91 -12.55 -7.34
C VAL A 30 -19.20 -13.34 -8.62
N ASP A 31 -18.19 -13.49 -9.49
CA ASP A 31 -18.25 -14.29 -10.72
C ASP A 31 -17.11 -15.30 -10.70
N LYS A 32 -17.45 -16.60 -10.58
CA LYS A 32 -16.48 -17.70 -10.49
C LYS A 32 -15.78 -18.01 -11.82
N SER A 33 -16.24 -17.42 -12.93
CA SER A 33 -15.62 -17.61 -14.25
C SER A 33 -14.44 -16.67 -14.49
N LYS A 34 -14.24 -15.67 -13.63
CA LYS A 34 -13.19 -14.67 -13.76
C LYS A 34 -12.18 -14.76 -12.63
N ASP A 35 -10.92 -14.70 -13.01
CA ASP A 35 -9.86 -14.45 -12.06
C ASP A 35 -9.87 -12.97 -11.68
N ASN A 36 -10.11 -12.71 -10.40
CA ASN A 36 -10.09 -11.36 -9.80
C ASN A 36 -9.01 -11.27 -8.71
N SER A 37 -8.05 -12.18 -8.74
CA SER A 37 -6.96 -12.24 -7.78
C SER A 37 -5.95 -11.12 -8.02
N LEU A 38 -5.33 -10.66 -6.94
CA LEU A 38 -4.36 -9.58 -6.96
C LEU A 38 -3.13 -9.96 -6.17
N LEU A 39 -1.95 -9.91 -6.79
CA LEU A 39 -0.71 -9.94 -6.04
C LEU A 39 -0.67 -8.75 -5.08
N MET A 40 -0.55 -9.05 -3.79
CA MET A 40 -0.57 -8.09 -2.71
C MET A 40 0.71 -8.19 -1.90
N HIS A 41 1.26 -7.03 -1.54
CA HIS A 41 2.31 -6.88 -0.56
C HIS A 41 1.75 -6.18 0.67
N VAL A 42 2.03 -6.69 1.86
CA VAL A 42 1.68 -6.05 3.13
C VAL A 42 2.94 -5.47 3.77
N LEU A 43 2.94 -4.17 4.02
CA LEU A 43 4.04 -3.51 4.72
C LEU A 43 4.19 -4.09 6.13
N GLN A 44 5.45 -4.32 6.50
CA GLN A 44 5.88 -4.97 7.73
C GLN A 44 5.42 -4.19 8.95
N TYR A 45 5.64 -2.87 8.92
CA TYR A 45 5.37 -1.99 10.05
C TYR A 45 4.44 -0.84 9.67
N PHE A 46 4.97 0.16 8.96
CA PHE A 46 4.26 1.39 8.61
C PHE A 46 4.63 1.87 7.21
N TYR A 47 4.02 2.97 6.75
CA TYR A 47 4.27 3.52 5.41
C TYR A 47 5.45 4.51 5.34
N ILE A 48 6.28 4.54 6.38
CA ILE A 48 7.47 5.38 6.50
C ILE A 48 8.69 4.48 6.70
N LEU A 49 9.89 5.08 6.70
CA LEU A 49 11.09 4.35 7.09
C LEU A 49 10.94 3.72 8.49
N PRO A 50 11.38 2.47 8.71
CA PRO A 50 11.16 1.77 9.96
C PRO A 50 11.61 2.61 11.17
N ASN A 51 10.65 2.95 12.04
CA ASN A 51 10.85 3.68 13.30
C ASN A 51 11.51 5.06 13.22
N VAL A 52 11.59 5.71 12.05
CA VAL A 52 12.17 7.05 11.97
C VAL A 52 11.51 7.91 10.88
N ARG A 53 11.31 9.21 11.17
CA ARG A 53 10.89 10.20 10.19
C ARG A 53 12.10 10.81 9.48
N PHE A 54 11.93 11.23 8.22
CA PHE A 54 13.04 11.75 7.40
C PHE A 54 13.56 13.12 7.82
N ASP A 55 12.71 13.94 8.40
CA ASP A 55 13.08 15.23 8.98
C ASP A 55 13.83 15.08 10.31
N ASP A 56 13.79 13.89 10.92
CA ASP A 56 14.56 13.58 12.10
C ASP A 56 16.08 13.56 11.79
N GLN A 57 16.85 14.09 12.73
CA GLN A 57 18.31 13.96 12.72
C GLN A 57 18.76 12.58 13.26
N PHE A 58 17.86 11.82 13.88
CA PHE A 58 18.13 10.54 14.52
C PHE A 58 18.85 9.53 13.60
N ILE A 59 18.38 9.34 12.36
CA ILE A 59 19.03 8.43 11.39
C ILE A 59 20.51 8.80 11.21
N TYR A 60 20.83 10.09 11.08
CA TYR A 60 22.18 10.56 10.77
C TYR A 60 23.10 10.47 11.96
N GLN A 61 22.58 10.73 13.15
CA GLN A 61 23.36 10.66 14.38
C GLN A 61 23.59 9.21 14.84
N ASN A 62 22.78 8.25 14.38
CA ASN A 62 22.79 6.86 14.85
C ASN A 62 22.73 5.84 13.69
N LEU A 63 23.41 6.14 12.59
CA LEU A 63 23.27 5.41 11.32
C LEU A 63 23.69 3.92 11.42
N ASP A 64 24.71 3.63 12.23
CA ASP A 64 25.16 2.26 12.50
C ASP A 64 24.15 1.42 13.29
N TYR A 65 23.46 2.04 14.26
CA TYR A 65 22.37 1.39 14.97
C TYR A 65 21.17 1.18 14.04
N TYR A 66 20.86 2.21 13.25
CA TYR A 66 19.72 2.22 12.34
C TYR A 66 19.82 1.13 11.27
N LYS A 67 20.98 0.95 10.62
CA LYS A 67 21.16 -0.06 9.56
C LYS A 67 20.97 -1.50 10.06
N GLY A 68 21.42 -1.79 11.29
CA GLY A 68 21.24 -3.11 11.91
C GLY A 68 19.77 -3.38 12.20
N MET A 69 19.10 -2.44 12.88
CA MET A 69 17.66 -2.51 13.15
C MET A 69 16.84 -2.64 11.85
N PHE A 70 17.18 -1.88 10.82
CA PHE A 70 16.53 -1.96 9.52
C PHE A 70 16.62 -3.36 8.91
N PHE A 71 17.81 -3.96 8.93
CA PHE A 71 18.02 -5.30 8.39
C PHE A 71 17.12 -6.32 9.10
N ASP A 72 17.04 -6.22 10.43
CA ASP A 72 16.27 -7.16 11.24
C ASP A 72 14.75 -6.99 11.05
N LEU A 73 14.27 -5.75 10.84
CA LEU A 73 12.85 -5.45 10.70
C LEU A 73 12.29 -5.65 9.28
N GLU A 74 13.09 -5.37 8.26
CA GLU A 74 12.62 -5.34 6.86
C GLU A 74 13.24 -6.44 5.98
N VAL A 75 14.53 -6.76 6.19
CA VAL A 75 15.26 -7.67 5.29
C VAL A 75 15.16 -9.12 5.75
N SER A 76 15.49 -9.41 7.01
CA SER A 76 15.43 -10.77 7.58
C SER A 76 14.06 -11.43 7.36
N PRO A 77 12.91 -10.74 7.55
CA PRO A 77 11.62 -11.38 7.38
C PRO A 77 11.31 -11.76 5.91
N VAL A 78 11.81 -10.98 4.93
CA VAL A 78 11.69 -11.33 3.51
C VAL A 78 12.58 -12.51 3.16
N ILE A 79 13.78 -12.57 3.73
CA ILE A 79 14.67 -13.73 3.57
C ILE A 79 13.99 -15.00 4.10
N ASP A 80 13.39 -14.94 5.29
CA ASP A 80 12.67 -16.06 5.90
C ASP A 80 11.48 -16.53 5.05
N GLU A 81 10.68 -15.59 4.53
CA GLU A 81 9.56 -15.86 3.61
C GLU A 81 10.02 -16.59 2.35
N ILE A 82 10.97 -16.01 1.62
CA ILE A 82 11.48 -16.60 0.38
C ILE A 82 12.15 -17.95 0.68
N ASN A 83 12.84 -18.08 1.81
CA ASN A 83 13.44 -19.34 2.22
C ASN A 83 12.42 -20.45 2.46
N ALA A 84 11.26 -20.12 3.03
CA ALA A 84 10.17 -21.06 3.24
C ALA A 84 9.44 -21.46 1.94
N LEU A 85 9.39 -20.54 0.96
CA LEU A 85 8.67 -20.75 -0.31
C LEU A 85 9.50 -21.43 -1.41
N THR A 86 10.84 -21.40 -1.33
CA THR A 86 11.70 -22.02 -2.34
C THR A 86 12.87 -22.82 -1.78
N SER A 87 13.09 -23.99 -2.38
CA SER A 87 14.26 -24.85 -2.14
C SER A 87 15.48 -24.49 -2.99
N ASN A 88 15.39 -23.46 -3.86
CA ASN A 88 16.49 -23.05 -4.73
C ASN A 88 17.71 -22.61 -3.91
N THR A 89 18.91 -22.99 -4.35
CA THR A 89 20.16 -22.63 -3.64
C THR A 89 20.64 -21.22 -3.99
N THR A 90 20.29 -20.70 -5.17
CA THR A 90 20.55 -19.32 -5.61
C THR A 90 19.28 -18.49 -5.43
N LYS A 91 19.10 -17.94 -4.23
CA LYS A 91 17.91 -17.16 -3.89
C LYS A 91 18.16 -15.67 -4.12
N GLU A 92 17.19 -15.02 -4.75
CA GLU A 92 17.12 -13.57 -4.87
C GLU A 92 16.04 -13.04 -3.93
N TYR A 93 16.31 -11.90 -3.31
CA TYR A 93 15.41 -11.28 -2.33
C TYR A 93 15.15 -9.84 -2.76
N HIS A 94 13.87 -9.48 -2.83
CA HIS A 94 13.44 -8.12 -3.15
C HIS A 94 12.71 -7.53 -1.94
N VAL A 95 13.32 -6.51 -1.34
CA VAL A 95 12.78 -5.78 -0.20
C VAL A 95 12.35 -4.40 -0.70
N MET A 96 11.06 -4.08 -0.54
CA MET A 96 10.57 -2.73 -0.80
C MET A 96 10.75 -1.88 0.46
N ILE A 97 11.26 -0.67 0.28
CA ILE A 97 11.46 0.29 1.37
C ILE A 97 10.60 1.52 1.08
N PRO A 98 9.48 1.71 1.80
CA PRO A 98 8.73 2.95 1.72
C PRO A 98 9.57 4.11 2.25
N VAL A 99 9.75 5.12 1.41
CA VAL A 99 10.47 6.35 1.74
C VAL A 99 9.48 7.50 1.65
N GLY A 100 8.99 7.97 2.79
CA GLY A 100 8.04 9.06 2.87
C GLY A 100 7.47 9.24 4.27
N ASP A 101 6.58 10.22 4.40
CA ASP A 101 5.70 10.46 5.55
C ASP A 101 4.60 11.43 5.09
N ASP A 102 3.63 11.71 5.96
CA ASP A 102 2.61 12.75 5.76
C ASP A 102 3.28 14.08 5.42
N PHE A 103 2.94 14.65 4.26
CA PHE A 103 3.55 15.90 3.76
C PHE A 103 5.08 15.83 3.64
N GLY A 104 5.63 14.63 3.35
CA GLY A 104 7.05 14.44 3.13
C GLY A 104 7.61 15.23 1.93
N PHE A 105 8.93 15.26 1.81
CA PHE A 105 9.67 15.86 0.69
C PHE A 105 9.50 17.38 0.47
N VAL A 106 8.95 18.15 1.43
CA VAL A 106 8.89 19.62 1.35
C VAL A 106 10.27 20.23 1.08
N LYS A 107 11.32 19.69 1.72
CA LYS A 107 12.73 20.02 1.43
C LYS A 107 13.38 18.92 0.58
N GLY A 108 12.85 18.69 -0.61
CA GLY A 108 13.21 17.55 -1.48
C GLY A 108 14.71 17.28 -1.60
N LYS A 109 15.54 18.30 -1.91
CA LYS A 109 16.99 18.12 -2.02
C LYS A 109 17.61 17.51 -0.75
N GLN A 110 17.28 18.05 0.41
CA GLN A 110 17.82 17.55 1.68
C GLN A 110 17.38 16.11 1.93
N VAL A 111 16.16 15.74 1.54
CA VAL A 111 15.65 14.37 1.68
C VAL A 111 16.36 13.42 0.71
N PHE A 112 16.63 13.82 -0.54
CA PHE A 112 17.36 12.99 -1.50
C PHE A 112 18.84 12.82 -1.13
N ASP A 113 19.54 13.89 -0.72
CA ASP A 113 20.94 13.81 -0.24
C ASP A 113 21.07 12.80 0.93
N LYS A 114 20.01 12.71 1.73
CA LYS A 114 19.84 11.83 2.88
C LYS A 114 19.57 10.37 2.48
N ILE A 115 18.69 10.15 1.49
CA ILE A 115 18.42 8.82 0.93
C ILE A 115 19.67 8.26 0.25
N ASP A 116 20.42 9.08 -0.47
CA ASP A 116 21.67 8.66 -1.13
C ASP A 116 22.68 8.11 -0.13
N GLN A 117 22.80 8.74 1.04
CA GLN A 117 23.63 8.23 2.14
C GLN A 117 23.11 6.90 2.69
N LEU A 118 21.79 6.79 2.90
CA LEU A 118 21.16 5.55 3.36
C LEU A 118 21.41 4.40 2.39
N ILE A 119 21.30 4.63 1.08
CA ILE A 119 21.59 3.63 0.03
C ILE A 119 22.98 3.05 0.21
N VAL A 120 24.01 3.90 0.35
CA VAL A 120 25.40 3.47 0.54
C VAL A 120 25.55 2.60 1.79
N GLN A 121 24.91 2.99 2.91
CA GLN A 121 25.01 2.24 4.15
C GLN A 121 24.32 0.89 4.10
N LEU A 122 23.14 0.81 3.46
CA LEU A 122 22.42 -0.45 3.31
C LEU A 122 23.16 -1.42 2.38
N VAL A 123 23.81 -0.93 1.33
CA VAL A 123 24.70 -1.74 0.48
C VAL A 123 25.87 -2.30 1.31
N ASN A 124 26.54 -1.45 2.09
CA ASN A 124 27.66 -1.87 2.92
C ASN A 124 27.24 -2.90 3.99
N GLU A 125 26.08 -2.70 4.64
CA GLU A 125 25.54 -3.62 5.64
C GLU A 125 25.13 -4.97 5.03
N GLY A 126 24.46 -4.97 3.87
CA GLY A 126 24.12 -6.22 3.20
C GLY A 126 25.37 -7.00 2.77
N ASN A 127 26.37 -6.31 2.22
CA ASN A 127 27.64 -6.93 1.81
C ASN A 127 28.44 -7.46 3.02
N SER A 128 28.45 -6.75 4.16
CA SER A 128 29.11 -7.22 5.40
C SER A 128 28.45 -8.50 5.93
N ARG A 129 27.14 -8.66 5.71
CA ARG A 129 26.36 -9.87 5.97
C ARG A 129 26.44 -10.93 4.86
N LYS A 130 27.33 -10.75 3.88
CA LYS A 130 27.61 -11.67 2.76
C LYS A 130 26.47 -11.80 1.73
N PHE A 131 25.60 -10.81 1.63
CA PHE A 131 24.64 -10.70 0.52
C PHE A 131 25.26 -9.90 -0.62
N ASN A 132 25.06 -10.29 -1.88
CA ASN A 132 25.41 -9.47 -3.03
C ASN A 132 24.36 -8.35 -3.20
N THR A 133 24.54 -7.24 -2.49
CA THR A 133 23.46 -6.29 -2.22
C THR A 133 23.47 -5.12 -3.20
N ILE A 134 22.31 -4.83 -3.79
CA ILE A 134 22.06 -3.62 -4.56
C ILE A 134 20.87 -2.89 -3.93
N VAL A 135 21.05 -1.61 -3.65
CA VAL A 135 19.98 -0.72 -3.18
C VAL A 135 19.87 0.43 -4.17
N LYS A 136 18.65 0.73 -4.62
CA LYS A 136 18.38 1.77 -5.63
C LYS A 136 17.02 2.43 -5.38
N TYR A 137 16.86 3.63 -5.93
CA TYR A 137 15.53 4.17 -6.15
C TYR A 137 14.73 3.23 -7.05
N SER A 138 13.46 3.05 -6.73
CA SER A 138 12.56 2.15 -7.43
C SER A 138 11.15 2.71 -7.39
N SER A 139 10.34 2.26 -8.34
CA SER A 139 8.89 2.39 -8.34
C SER A 139 8.22 1.12 -7.81
N LEU A 140 6.92 1.20 -7.51
CA LEU A 140 6.11 0.03 -7.15
C LEU A 140 6.03 -0.97 -8.31
N ASP A 141 5.97 -0.49 -9.55
CA ASP A 141 5.91 -1.35 -10.73
C ASP A 141 7.18 -2.18 -10.86
N GLU A 142 8.36 -1.57 -10.74
CA GLU A 142 9.64 -2.28 -10.75
C GLU A 142 9.74 -3.34 -9.65
N TYR A 143 9.23 -3.05 -8.44
CA TYR A 143 9.20 -4.01 -7.34
C TYR A 143 8.31 -5.22 -7.64
N PHE A 144 7.09 -5.00 -8.15
CA PHE A 144 6.20 -6.11 -8.47
C PHE A 144 6.66 -6.90 -9.70
N GLU A 145 7.32 -6.26 -10.67
CA GLU A 145 7.96 -6.98 -11.78
C GLU A 145 9.10 -7.86 -11.29
N SER A 146 9.93 -7.40 -10.34
CA SER A 146 10.99 -8.23 -9.77
C SER A 146 10.42 -9.42 -9.00
N LEU A 147 9.34 -9.25 -8.24
CA LEU A 147 8.65 -10.37 -7.57
C LEU A 147 8.11 -11.42 -8.56
N LYS A 148 7.57 -11.00 -9.71
CA LYS A 148 7.10 -11.93 -10.75
C LYS A 148 8.25 -12.73 -11.37
N GLN A 149 9.44 -12.13 -11.48
CA GLN A 149 10.62 -12.77 -12.04
C GLN A 149 11.23 -13.85 -11.12
N LEU A 150 10.93 -13.82 -9.82
CA LEU A 150 11.38 -14.86 -8.88
C LEU A 150 10.86 -16.27 -9.21
N ASN A 151 9.80 -16.37 -10.03
CA ASN A 151 9.16 -17.64 -10.39
C ASN A 151 8.77 -18.50 -9.16
N ILE A 152 8.31 -17.84 -8.10
CA ILE A 152 7.83 -18.45 -6.86
C ILE A 152 6.29 -18.42 -6.86
N THR A 153 5.67 -19.48 -6.35
CA THR A 153 4.23 -19.50 -6.11
C THR A 153 3.93 -18.93 -4.72
N PHE A 154 3.37 -17.73 -4.68
CA PHE A 154 2.95 -17.11 -3.42
C PHE A 154 1.68 -17.75 -2.85
N GLY A 155 1.52 -17.67 -1.53
CA GLY A 155 0.32 -18.13 -0.84
C GLY A 155 -0.94 -17.40 -1.30
N ASN A 156 -2.11 -17.95 -0.99
CA ASN A 156 -3.40 -17.38 -1.36
C ASN A 156 -4.20 -17.01 -0.10
N PHE A 157 -4.68 -15.77 -0.05
CA PHE A 157 -5.50 -15.25 1.03
C PHE A 157 -6.92 -14.95 0.56
N LYS A 158 -7.93 -15.46 1.28
CA LYS A 158 -9.36 -15.16 1.09
C LYS A 158 -9.94 -14.46 2.30
N GLY A 159 -10.56 -13.31 2.07
CA GLY A 159 -11.21 -12.52 3.12
C GLY A 159 -11.06 -11.03 2.90
N ASP A 160 -11.44 -10.27 3.92
CA ASP A 160 -11.15 -8.84 4.03
C ASP A 160 -10.15 -8.59 5.17
N PHE A 161 -9.84 -7.31 5.39
CA PHE A 161 -8.89 -6.85 6.41
C PHE A 161 -9.59 -6.03 7.51
N LEU A 162 -10.88 -6.26 7.73
CA LEU A 162 -11.70 -5.49 8.66
C LEU A 162 -12.13 -6.34 9.88
N PRO A 163 -12.33 -5.72 11.05
CA PRO A 163 -11.97 -4.34 11.39
C PRO A 163 -10.45 -4.17 11.56
N TYR A 164 -9.95 -2.96 11.30
CA TYR A 164 -8.57 -2.61 11.65
C TYR A 164 -8.46 -2.40 13.17
N GLN A 165 -7.44 -3.02 13.76
CA GLN A 165 -7.12 -2.96 15.17
C GLN A 165 -5.64 -2.62 15.33
N GLU A 166 -5.36 -1.57 16.11
CA GLU A 166 -4.01 -1.16 16.46
C GLU A 166 -3.85 -1.28 17.99
N PRO A 167 -2.84 -2.01 18.49
CA PRO A 167 -2.54 -1.99 19.91
C PRO A 167 -2.01 -0.61 20.31
N PHE A 168 -2.70 0.06 21.23
CA PHE A 168 -2.31 1.38 21.74
C PHE A 168 -2.21 1.32 23.27
N TYR A 169 -0.99 1.45 23.81
CA TYR A 169 -0.70 1.45 25.26
C TYR A 169 -1.37 0.31 26.06
N GLY A 170 -1.39 -0.92 25.52
CA GLY A 170 -1.93 -2.09 26.21
C GLY A 170 -3.45 -2.29 26.09
N TRP A 171 -4.13 -1.48 25.29
CA TRP A 171 -5.55 -1.67 24.94
C TRP A 171 -5.69 -1.97 23.44
N GLU A 172 -6.75 -2.70 23.09
CA GLU A 172 -7.14 -2.93 21.70
C GLU A 172 -7.92 -1.72 21.17
N ASP A 173 -7.33 -0.94 20.26
CA ASP A 173 -8.02 0.16 19.59
C ASP A 173 -8.61 -0.31 18.26
N LEU A 174 -9.90 -0.62 18.29
CA LEU A 174 -10.69 -0.99 17.12
C LEU A 174 -11.18 0.27 16.40
N TRP A 175 -10.71 0.49 15.18
CA TRP A 175 -11.06 1.67 14.39
C TRP A 175 -12.42 1.50 13.72
N THR A 176 -13.46 1.20 14.49
CA THR A 176 -14.83 1.03 13.99
C THR A 176 -15.66 2.31 14.13
N GLY A 177 -15.23 3.25 14.97
CA GLY A 177 -15.94 4.52 15.17
C GLY A 177 -16.09 5.33 13.88
N TYR A 178 -15.09 5.31 13.00
CA TYR A 178 -15.16 6.03 11.72
C TYR A 178 -16.23 5.48 10.77
N TYR A 179 -16.77 4.28 11.00
CA TYR A 179 -17.92 3.77 10.24
C TYR A 179 -19.14 4.68 10.44
N SER A 180 -19.31 5.27 11.62
CA SER A 180 -20.46 6.12 11.97
C SER A 180 -20.14 7.61 12.08
N THR A 181 -18.89 8.01 12.36
CA THR A 181 -18.52 9.44 12.47
C THR A 181 -18.98 10.29 11.28
N ARG A 182 -19.60 11.46 11.54
CA ARG A 182 -20.17 12.37 10.51
C ARG A 182 -21.27 11.72 9.65
N VAL A 183 -22.28 11.11 10.29
CA VAL A 183 -23.42 10.44 9.62
C VAL A 183 -24.10 11.28 8.53
N ASN A 184 -24.30 12.59 8.78
CA ASN A 184 -24.93 13.49 7.82
C ASN A 184 -24.11 13.61 6.53
N LEU A 185 -22.79 13.74 6.64
CA LEU A 185 -21.90 13.79 5.48
C LEU A 185 -21.94 12.48 4.70
N LYS A 186 -21.90 11.32 5.38
CA LYS A 186 -22.03 10.02 4.72
C LYS A 186 -23.35 9.88 3.95
N ARG A 187 -24.46 10.36 4.54
CA ARG A 187 -25.77 10.40 3.87
C ARG A 187 -25.75 11.28 2.62
N VAL A 188 -25.20 12.49 2.73
CA VAL A 188 -25.08 13.43 1.60
C VAL A 188 -24.27 12.81 0.46
N ILE A 189 -23.12 12.19 0.75
CA ILE A 189 -22.29 11.51 -0.26
C ILE A 189 -23.12 10.45 -1.03
N ARG A 190 -23.89 9.62 -0.32
CA ARG A 190 -24.75 8.60 -0.96
C ARG A 190 -25.84 9.22 -1.84
N HIS A 191 -26.49 10.28 -1.37
CA HIS A 191 -27.53 10.97 -2.13
C HIS A 191 -26.97 11.60 -3.41
N VAL A 192 -25.88 12.36 -3.31
CA VAL A 192 -25.22 13.00 -4.45
C VAL A 192 -24.71 11.96 -5.43
N PHE A 193 -24.13 10.86 -4.96
CA PHE A 193 -23.67 9.78 -5.86
C PHE A 193 -24.82 9.18 -6.69
N ASN A 194 -25.97 8.91 -6.06
CA ASN A 194 -27.14 8.39 -6.76
C ASN A 194 -27.70 9.38 -7.79
N GLN A 195 -27.75 10.67 -7.44
CA GLN A 195 -28.15 11.73 -8.38
C GLN A 195 -27.19 11.82 -9.57
N LEU A 196 -25.88 11.82 -9.31
CA LEU A 196 -24.86 11.85 -10.36
C LEU A 196 -24.98 10.64 -11.31
N GLN A 197 -25.21 9.44 -10.78
CA GLN A 197 -25.41 8.25 -11.62
C GLN A 197 -26.68 8.36 -12.47
N SER A 198 -27.75 8.93 -11.92
CA SER A 198 -28.99 9.16 -12.65
C SER A 198 -28.77 10.18 -13.79
N ILE A 199 -28.10 11.29 -13.50
CA ILE A 199 -27.75 12.32 -14.49
C ILE A 199 -26.89 11.73 -15.61
N LYS A 200 -25.84 10.96 -15.28
CA LYS A 200 -25.01 10.26 -16.28
C LYS A 200 -25.85 9.37 -17.19
N THR A 201 -26.77 8.61 -16.61
CA THR A 201 -27.68 7.73 -17.37
C THR A 201 -28.57 8.54 -18.33
N PHE A 202 -29.17 9.63 -17.87
CA PHE A 202 -30.01 10.48 -18.72
C PHE A 202 -29.22 11.15 -19.84
N LEU A 203 -28.00 11.61 -19.58
CA LEU A 203 -27.14 12.20 -20.60
C LEU A 203 -26.77 11.20 -21.69
N ILE A 204 -26.44 9.96 -21.31
CA ILE A 204 -26.17 8.88 -22.27
C ILE A 204 -27.42 8.58 -23.09
N ILE A 205 -28.58 8.42 -22.46
CA ILE A 205 -29.85 8.17 -23.17
C ILE A 205 -30.13 9.29 -24.18
N ARG A 206 -29.91 10.56 -23.79
CA ARG A 206 -30.09 11.70 -24.68
C ARG A 206 -29.16 11.62 -25.89
N ALA A 207 -27.87 11.36 -25.69
CA ALA A 207 -26.90 11.29 -26.77
C ALA A 207 -27.20 10.14 -27.74
N VAL A 208 -27.54 8.96 -27.21
CA VAL A 208 -27.98 7.80 -28.01
C VAL A 208 -29.23 8.16 -28.83
N LYS A 209 -30.22 8.84 -28.24
CA LYS A 209 -31.43 9.28 -28.96
C LYS A 209 -31.15 10.34 -30.03
N ALA A 210 -30.17 11.20 -29.80
CA ALA A 210 -29.77 12.25 -30.73
C ALA A 210 -28.85 11.74 -31.86
N ASN A 211 -28.46 10.45 -31.82
CA ASN A 211 -27.41 9.88 -32.66
C ASN A 211 -26.10 10.70 -32.59
N ASP A 212 -25.86 11.30 -31.43
CA ASP A 212 -24.70 12.12 -31.13
C ASP A 212 -23.70 11.26 -30.34
N ASN A 213 -22.51 11.05 -30.90
CA ASN A 213 -21.44 10.28 -30.26
C ASN A 213 -20.64 11.13 -29.24
N SER A 214 -21.05 12.37 -28.99
CA SER A 214 -20.40 13.29 -28.07
C SER A 214 -21.36 13.73 -26.96
N VAL A 215 -21.00 13.41 -25.70
CA VAL A 215 -21.73 13.90 -24.52
C VAL A 215 -20.87 14.98 -23.87
N TYR A 216 -21.16 16.24 -24.17
CA TYR A 216 -20.58 17.36 -23.44
C TYR A 216 -21.47 17.72 -22.25
N LEU A 217 -20.88 17.76 -21.05
CA LEU A 217 -21.46 18.45 -19.89
C LEU A 217 -21.43 19.97 -20.15
N SER A 218 -22.13 20.44 -21.18
CA SER A 218 -22.28 21.88 -21.40
C SER A 218 -23.07 22.48 -20.25
N LYS A 219 -22.63 23.65 -19.74
CA LYS A 219 -23.20 24.66 -18.80
C LYS A 219 -24.39 24.35 -17.85
N GLN A 220 -25.24 23.36 -18.11
CA GLN A 220 -26.29 22.81 -17.26
C GLN A 220 -25.78 22.09 -16.01
N ALA A 221 -24.47 21.81 -15.91
CA ALA A 221 -23.83 21.42 -14.65
C ALA A 221 -24.01 22.48 -13.53
N LYS A 222 -24.40 23.73 -13.87
CA LYS A 222 -24.83 24.73 -12.89
C LYS A 222 -26.03 24.32 -12.03
N MET A 223 -26.84 23.33 -12.44
CA MET A 223 -27.89 22.79 -11.55
C MET A 223 -27.32 22.05 -10.34
N ILE A 224 -26.05 21.64 -10.37
CA ILE A 224 -25.37 21.05 -9.19
C ILE A 224 -24.99 22.16 -8.19
N ASP A 225 -24.70 23.38 -8.67
CA ASP A 225 -24.45 24.53 -7.81
C ASP A 225 -25.73 25.00 -7.08
N ASP A 226 -26.91 24.70 -7.63
CA ASP A 226 -28.22 25.01 -7.04
C ASP A 226 -28.72 23.97 -6.02
N ILE A 227 -27.94 22.90 -5.75
CA ILE A 227 -28.18 22.04 -4.58
C ILE A 227 -27.74 22.82 -3.33
N ASN A 228 -28.53 23.84 -3.01
CA ASN A 228 -28.49 24.53 -1.74
C ASN A 228 -28.80 23.50 -0.65
N TYR A 229 -27.88 23.34 0.29
CA TYR A 229 -28.10 22.63 1.54
C TYR A 229 -29.30 23.26 2.25
N GLN A 230 -30.45 22.59 2.24
CA GLN A 230 -31.48 22.73 3.26
C GLN A 230 -31.29 21.66 4.34
#